data_AF-A0A095ZSH8-F1
#
_entry.id   AF-A0A095ZSH8-F1
#
_cell.length_a   1.000
_cell.length_b   1.000
_cell.length_c   1.000
_cell.angle_alpha   90.00
_cell.angle_beta   90.00
_cell.angle_gamma   90.00
#
_symmetry.space_group_name_H-M   'P 1'
#
loop_
_entity.id
_entity.type
_entity.pdbx_description
1 polymer ?
#
loop_
_entity_poly.entity_id
_entity_poly.type
_entity_poly.pdbx_seq_one_letter_code
_entity_poly.pdbx_strand_id
1 'polypeptide(L)' 'MPDMINSPAHYKLDGLDIESKDVLKSVLGTKGYVHWACGNAMKYIFRWEKKNGLEDLKKARKNLDFAIDTLESIGE' A
#
# COMPACT_ATOMS: atom_id res chain seq x y z
N MET A 1 -4.95 -19.92 -5.13
CA MET A 1 -5.74 -18.74 -4.74
C MET A 1 -4.94 -17.49 -5.12
N PRO A 2 -5.57 -16.41 -5.61
CA PRO A 2 -4.86 -15.18 -5.96
C PRO A 2 -4.23 -14.53 -4.71
N ASP A 3 -3.02 -13.98 -4.85
CA ASP A 3 -2.36 -13.23 -3.78
C ASP A 3 -2.97 -11.82 -3.66
N MET A 4 -3.92 -11.69 -2.74
CA MET A 4 -4.64 -10.43 -2.50
C MET A 4 -3.87 -9.43 -1.63
N ILE A 5 -2.64 -9.77 -1.21
CA ILE A 5 -1.80 -8.95 -0.33
C ILE A 5 -0.69 -8.28 -1.13
N ASN A 6 0.06 -9.04 -1.92
CA ASN A 6 1.23 -8.52 -2.63
C ASN A 6 0.92 -8.08 -4.06
N SER A 7 0.01 -8.77 -4.77
CA SER A 7 -0.33 -8.42 -6.15
C SER A 7 -1.81 -8.70 -6.47
N PRO A 8 -2.74 -7.86 -5.98
CA PRO A 8 -4.13 -7.92 -6.39
C PRO A 8 -4.23 -7.73 -7.91
N ALA A 9 -5.03 -8.55 -8.59
CA ALA A 9 -5.13 -8.54 -10.06
C ALA A 9 -5.52 -7.18 -10.68
N HIS A 10 -6.15 -6.29 -9.91
CA HIS A 10 -6.60 -4.96 -10.36
C HIS A 10 -5.61 -3.82 -10.06
N TYR A 11 -4.40 -4.14 -9.56
CA TYR A 11 -3.39 -3.13 -9.22
C TYR A 11 -2.37 -2.88 -10.33
N LYS A 12 -2.36 -3.71 -11.38
CA LYS A 12 -1.60 -3.44 -12.60
C LYS A 12 -2.46 -2.63 -13.57
N LEU A 13 -1.87 -1.63 -14.21
CA LEU A 13 -2.50 -0.99 -15.35
C LEU A 13 -2.47 -1.97 -16.53
N ASP A 14 -3.61 -2.21 -17.17
CA ASP A 14 -3.69 -3.14 -18.31
C ASP A 14 -2.68 -2.76 -19.40
N GLY A 15 -1.79 -3.71 -19.74
CA GLY A 15 -0.75 -3.53 -20.75
C GLY A 15 0.51 -2.80 -20.28
N LEU A 16 0.61 -2.40 -19.01
CA LEU A 16 1.79 -1.76 -18.42
C LEU A 16 2.22 -2.54 -17.17
N ASP A 17 3.50 -2.90 -17.05
CA ASP A 17 4.04 -3.51 -15.82
C ASP A 17 4.27 -2.46 -14.72
N ILE A 18 3.28 -1.58 -14.53
CA ILE A 18 3.27 -0.48 -13.57
C ILE A 18 2.18 -0.77 -12.55
N GLU A 19 2.55 -0.79 -11.26
CA GLU A 19 1.59 -0.94 -10.18
C GLU A 19 0.99 0.42 -9.79
N SER A 20 -0.26 0.42 -9.34
CA SER A 20 -0.98 1.62 -8.91
C SER A 20 -0.24 2.45 -7.84
N LYS A 21 0.54 1.79 -6.98
CA LYS A 21 1.37 2.44 -5.95
C LYS A 21 2.47 3.32 -6.57
N ASP A 22 3.02 2.93 -7.72
CA ASP A 22 4.11 3.65 -8.38
C ASP A 22 3.57 4.92 -9.04
N VAL A 23 2.39 4.83 -9.65
CA VAL A 23 1.65 6.00 -10.15
C VAL A 23 1.34 6.97 -9.01
N LEU A 24 0.85 6.46 -7.88
CA LEU A 24 0.55 7.30 -6.71
C LEU A 24 1.80 7.97 -6.15
N LYS A 25 2.94 7.25 -6.08
CA LYS A 25 4.22 7.82 -5.63
C LYS A 25 4.68 8.95 -6.56
N SER A 26 4.53 8.77 -7.87
CA SER A 26 4.86 9.80 -8.86
C SER A 26 3.97 11.05 -8.74
N VAL A 27 2.65 10.86 -8.59
CA VAL A 27 1.67 11.97 -8.55
C VAL A 27 1.71 12.73 -7.22
N LEU A 28 1.79 12.03 -6.10
CA LEU A 28 1.71 12.63 -4.76
C LEU A 28 3.05 13.16 -4.25
N GLY A 29 4.14 12.75 -4.90
CA GLY A 29 5.50 12.92 -4.38
C GLY A 29 5.71 12.19 -3.05
N THR A 30 6.93 12.27 -2.53
CA THR A 30 7.37 11.49 -1.37
C THR A 30 6.50 11.70 -0.12
N LYS A 31 6.28 12.95 0.28
CA LYS A 31 5.49 13.28 1.48
C LYS A 31 4.03 12.84 1.34
N GLY A 32 3.44 13.08 0.18
CA GLY A 32 2.05 12.70 -0.09
C GLY A 32 1.86 11.18 -0.11
N TYR A 33 2.81 10.45 -0.69
CA TYR A 33 2.80 8.99 -0.74
C TYR A 33 2.88 8.37 0.67
N VAL A 34 3.76 8.88 1.53
CA VAL A 34 3.86 8.43 2.94
C VAL A 34 2.54 8.65 3.67
N HIS A 35 1.92 9.83 3.55
CA HIS A 35 0.61 10.09 4.17
C HIS A 35 -0.50 9.18 3.63
N TRP A 36 -0.52 8.93 2.32
CA TRP A 36 -1.46 8.00 1.69
C TRP A 36 -1.30 6.58 2.24
N ALA A 37 -0.06 6.11 2.38
CA ALA A 37 0.24 4.78 2.90
C ALA A 37 -0.19 4.66 4.37
N CYS A 38 0.15 5.64 5.22
CA CYS A 38 -0.30 5.70 6.61
C CYS A 38 -1.83 5.71 6.74
N GLY A 39 -2.54 6.50 5.91
CA GLY A 39 -4.00 6.54 5.88
C GLY A 39 -4.63 5.19 5.50
N ASN A 40 -4.04 4.48 4.54
CA ASN A 40 -4.49 3.12 4.19
C ASN A 40 -4.23 2.11 5.30
N ALA A 41 -3.08 2.19 5.97
CA ALA A 41 -2.79 1.33 7.12
C ALA A 41 -3.86 1.51 8.21
N MET A 42 -4.16 2.76 8.58
CA MET A 42 -5.21 3.10 9.54
C MET A 42 -6.59 2.56 9.12
N LYS A 43 -6.96 2.72 7.84
CA LYS A 43 -8.20 2.16 7.29
C LYS A 43 -8.30 0.64 7.50
N TYR A 44 -7.23 -0.11 7.26
CA TYR A 44 -7.24 -1.57 7.45
C TYR A 44 -7.26 -1.96 8.94
N ILE A 45 -6.61 -1.19 9.81
CA ILE A 45 -6.68 -1.37 11.27
C ILE A 45 -8.10 -1.16 11.81
N PHE A 46 -8.91 -0.26 11.23
CA PHE A 46 -10.30 -0.12 11.66
C PHE A 46 -11.24 -1.20 11.10
N ARG A 47 -10.81 -1.92 10.06
CA ARG A 47 -11.69 -2.82 9.30
C ARG A 47 -11.55 -4.29 9.70
N TRP A 48 -10.42 -4.70 10.25
CA TRP A 48 -10.06 -6.11 10.35
C TRP A 48 -11.09 -6.95 11.13
N GLU A 49 -11.56 -6.50 12.29
CA GLU A 49 -12.54 -7.26 13.09
C GLU A 49 -13.88 -7.47 12.36
N LYS A 50 -14.26 -6.52 11.50
CA LYS A 50 -15.58 -6.46 10.87
C LYS A 50 -15.62 -6.97 9.43
N LYS A 51 -14.46 -7.26 8.81
CA LYS A 51 -14.41 -7.63 7.38
C LYS A 51 -13.50 -8.82 7.07
N ASN A 52 -12.18 -8.63 7.05
CA ASN A 52 -11.26 -9.64 6.51
C ASN A 52 -10.25 -10.20 7.55
N GLY A 53 -10.42 -9.88 8.83
CA GLY A 53 -9.59 -10.39 9.91
C GLY A 53 -8.09 -10.17 9.67
N LEU A 54 -7.32 -11.25 9.82
CA LEU A 54 -5.86 -11.23 9.66
C LEU A 54 -5.38 -10.67 8.31
N GLU A 55 -6.15 -10.82 7.23
CA GLU A 55 -5.77 -10.28 5.92
C GLU A 55 -5.66 -8.74 5.95
N ASP A 56 -6.58 -8.06 6.63
CA ASP A 56 -6.54 -6.60 6.76
C ASP A 56 -5.35 -6.15 7.61
N LEU A 57 -5.01 -6.88 8.67
CA LEU A 57 -3.80 -6.60 9.45
C LEU A 57 -2.52 -6.74 8.60
N LYS A 58 -2.46 -7.75 7.73
CA LYS A 58 -1.35 -7.91 6.78
C LYS A 58 -1.30 -6.78 5.75
N LYS A 59 -2.45 -6.32 5.27
CA LYS A 59 -2.55 -5.14 4.38
C LYS A 59 -2.12 -3.85 5.09
N ALA A 60 -2.46 -3.70 6.37
CA ALA A 60 -2.02 -2.57 7.17
C ALA A 60 -0.49 -2.53 7.26
N ARG A 61 0.13 -3.67 7.64
CA ARG A 61 1.60 -3.81 7.68
C ARG A 61 2.24 -3.47 6.33
N LYS A 62 1.72 -4.02 5.22
CA LYS A 62 2.27 -3.74 3.89
C LYS A 62 2.25 -2.25 3.52
N ASN A 63 1.23 -1.52 3.95
CA ASN A 63 1.18 -0.06 3.74
C ASN A 63 2.18 0.68 4.64
N LEU A 64 2.41 0.21 5.87
CA LEU A 64 3.47 0.78 6.71
C LEU A 64 4.86 0.51 6.11
N ASP A 65 5.09 -0.69 5.56
CA ASP A 65 6.34 -1.02 4.85
C ASP A 65 6.58 0.00 3.72
N PHE A 66 5.56 0.33 2.90
CA PHE A 66 5.71 1.35 1.85
C PHE A 66 6.11 2.73 2.36
N ALA A 67 5.59 3.15 3.52
CA ALA A 67 5.96 4.41 4.15
C ALA A 67 7.40 4.37 4.67
N ILE A 68 7.78 3.28 5.33
CA ILE A 68 9.13 3.05 5.89
C ILE A 68 10.16 3.04 4.76
N ASP A 69 9.98 2.18 3.75
CA ASP A 69 10.88 2.05 2.60
C ASP A 69 11.08 3.41 1.91
N THR A 70 10.00 4.18 1.79
CA THR A 70 10.06 5.51 1.18
C THR A 70 10.84 6.50 2.03
N LEU A 71 10.70 6.50 3.35
CA LEU A 71 11.44 7.41 4.24
C LEU A 71 12.92 7.01 4.35
N GLU A 72 13.23 5.72 4.43
CA GLU A 72 14.59 5.20 4.47
C GLU A 72 15.36 5.56 3.18
N SER A 73 14.70 5.48 2.01
CA SER A 73 15.31 5.88 0.72
C SER A 73 15.65 7.37 0.56
N ILE A 74 15.23 8.24 1.50
CA ILE A 74 15.57 9.67 1.52
C ILE A 74 16.75 9.96 2.45
N GLY A 75 16.98 9.06 3.42
CA GLY A 75 18.05 9.19 4.41
C GLY A 75 19.42 8.70 3.94
N GLU A 76 19.45 8.02 2.80
CA GLU A 76 20.66 7.75 1.99
C GLU A 76 20.92 8.88 1.00
#